data_AF-A0AB34ILR0-F1
#
_entry.id   AF-A0AB34ILR0-F1
#
_cell.length_a   1.000
_cell.length_b   1.000
_cell.length_c   1.000
_cell.angle_alpha   90.00
_cell.angle_beta   90.00
_cell.angle_gamma   90.00
#
_symmetry.space_group_name_H-M   'P 1'
#
loop_
_entity.id
_entity.type
_entity.pdbx_description
1 polymer ?
#
loop_
_entity_poly.entity_id
_entity_poly.type
_entity_poly.pdbx_seq_one_letter_code
_entity_poly.pdbx_strand_id
1 'polypeptide(L)'
;MVNLAKAQANARKLGVTVRPSTVRGKKLDVYRGERKVASIGAVGYEDYTTHNDDERKRRYKLRHEKHRHRVGTPSYYADKILWT
;
A
#
# COMPACT_ATOMS: atom_id res chain seq x y z
N MET A 1 8.34 -9.73 -2.12
CA MET A 1 8.54 -9.38 -0.69
C MET A 1 7.97 -7.99 -0.41
N VAL A 2 7.77 -7.56 0.84
CA VAL A 2 7.42 -6.16 1.19
C VAL A 2 8.45 -5.61 2.16
N ASN A 3 8.88 -4.37 1.97
CA ASN A 3 9.72 -3.69 2.96
C ASN A 3 8.81 -3.14 4.08
N LEU A 4 8.63 -3.93 5.14
CA LEU A 4 7.67 -3.61 6.22
C LEU A 4 8.04 -2.33 6.97
N ALA A 5 9.33 -2.08 7.23
CA ALA A 5 9.79 -0.88 7.92
C ALA A 5 9.45 0.40 7.14
N LYS A 6 9.73 0.40 5.82
CA LYS A 6 9.36 1.53 4.93
C LYS A 6 7.85 1.71 4.87
N ALA A 7 7.09 0.62 4.74
CA ALA A 7 5.63 0.67 4.74
C ALA A 7 5.07 1.26 6.05
N GLN A 8 5.60 0.86 7.21
CA GLN A 8 5.19 1.40 8.51
C GLN A 8 5.52 2.88 8.64
N ALA A 9 6.70 3.33 8.20
CA ALA A 9 7.06 4.74 8.21
C ALA A 9 6.11 5.59 7.35
N ASN A 10 5.74 5.10 6.16
CA ASN A 10 4.79 5.77 5.29
C ASN A 10 3.36 5.77 5.86
N ALA A 11 2.93 4.66 6.45
CA ALA A 11 1.62 4.55 7.10
C ALA A 11 1.44 5.56 8.24
N ARG A 12 2.50 5.76 9.06
CA ARG A 12 2.51 6.74 10.16
C ARG A 12 2.23 8.16 9.67
N LYS A 13 2.78 8.56 8.51
CA LYS A 13 2.51 9.88 7.89
C LYS A 13 1.03 10.11 7.55
N LEU A 14 0.24 9.04 7.43
CA LEU A 14 -1.19 9.09 7.11
C LEU A 14 -2.09 8.87 8.36
N GLY A 15 -1.49 8.76 9.54
CA GLY A 15 -2.21 8.47 10.79
C GLY A 15 -2.82 7.06 10.83
N VAL A 16 -2.21 6.08 10.15
CA VAL A 16 -2.63 4.68 10.15
C VAL A 16 -1.45 3.77 10.49
N THR A 17 -1.75 2.53 10.88
CA THR A 17 -0.73 1.48 11.06
C THR A 17 -0.92 0.37 10.03
N VAL A 18 0.16 -0.37 9.77
CA VAL A 18 0.13 -1.53 8.88
C VAL A 18 0.78 -2.74 9.51
N ARG A 19 0.22 -3.92 9.21
CA ARG A 19 0.67 -5.24 9.68
C ARG A 19 0.56 -6.25 8.54
N PRO A 20 1.30 -7.37 8.55
CA PRO A 20 1.08 -8.47 7.60
C PRO A 20 -0.41 -8.83 7.52
N SER A 21 -0.92 -8.98 6.30
CA SER A 21 -2.33 -9.28 6.09
C SER A 21 -2.64 -10.73 6.42
N THR A 22 -3.81 -10.98 7.02
CA THR A 22 -4.39 -12.33 7.14
C THR A 22 -5.24 -12.71 5.94
N VAL A 23 -5.50 -11.78 5.01
CA VAL A 23 -6.31 -12.01 3.81
C VAL A 23 -5.47 -12.71 2.75
N ARG A 24 -5.97 -13.85 2.25
CA ARG A 24 -5.30 -14.60 1.18
C ARG A 24 -4.99 -13.70 -0.01
N GLY A 25 -3.73 -13.69 -0.42
CA GLY A 25 -3.24 -12.93 -1.57
C GLY A 25 -2.94 -11.46 -1.31
N LYS A 26 -3.15 -10.94 -0.09
CA LYS A 26 -2.79 -9.56 0.28
C LYS A 26 -1.51 -9.52 1.12
N LYS A 27 -0.77 -8.40 1.03
CA LYS A 27 0.49 -8.24 1.77
C LYS A 27 0.29 -7.61 3.14
N LEU A 28 -0.43 -6.49 3.20
CA LEU A 28 -0.60 -5.70 4.42
C LEU A 28 -2.06 -5.38 4.69
N ASP A 29 -2.43 -5.36 5.95
CA ASP A 29 -3.67 -4.77 6.45
C ASP A 29 -3.39 -3.38 7.02
N VAL A 30 -4.26 -2.43 6.72
CA VAL A 30 -4.21 -1.03 7.17
C VAL A 30 -5.22 -0.84 8.28
N TYR A 31 -4.80 -0.22 9.38
CA TYR A 31 -5.62 0.00 10.56
C TYR A 31 -5.65 1.49 10.95
N ARG A 32 -6.83 1.98 11.31
CA ARG A 32 -7.03 3.26 11.97
C ARG A 32 -7.48 2.97 13.41
N GLY A 33 -6.59 3.16 14.37
CA GLY A 33 -6.76 2.56 15.70
C GLY A 33 -6.82 1.04 15.58
N GLU A 34 -7.85 0.43 16.16
CA GLU A 34 -8.09 -1.02 16.12
C GLU A 34 -8.89 -1.47 14.89
N ARG A 35 -9.51 -0.52 14.18
CA ARG A 35 -10.36 -0.84 13.02
C ARG A 35 -9.51 -1.07 11.77
N LYS A 36 -9.63 -2.26 11.19
CA LYS A 36 -9.12 -2.55 9.84
C LYS A 36 -9.91 -1.76 8.81
N VAL A 37 -9.21 -0.98 7.97
CA VAL A 37 -9.82 -0.12 6.94
C VAL A 37 -9.52 -0.57 5.51
N ALA A 38 -8.43 -1.31 5.29
CA ALA A 38 -8.08 -1.85 3.98
C ALA A 38 -7.11 -3.03 4.07
N SER A 39 -7.01 -3.79 2.97
CA SER A 39 -5.90 -4.73 2.71
C SER A 39 -5.24 -4.36 1.39
N ILE A 40 -3.92 -4.16 1.39
CA ILE A 40 -3.14 -3.60 0.28
C ILE A 40 -1.97 -4.49 -0.13
N GLY A 41 -1.51 -4.32 -1.37
CA GLY A 41 -0.47 -5.13 -2.00
C GLY A 41 -0.97 -6.54 -2.36
N ALA A 42 -0.35 -7.15 -3.38
CA ALA A 42 -0.66 -8.53 -3.79
C ALA A 42 0.58 -9.40 -3.65
N VAL A 43 0.49 -10.56 -2.99
CA VAL A 43 1.67 -11.39 -2.64
C VAL A 43 2.51 -11.78 -3.86
N GLY A 44 1.89 -11.99 -5.02
CA GLY A 44 2.56 -12.33 -6.28
C GLY A 44 3.09 -11.15 -7.11
N TYR A 45 2.96 -9.91 -6.63
CA TYR A 45 3.44 -8.72 -7.32
C TYR A 45 4.43 -7.96 -6.46
N GLU A 46 5.54 -7.55 -7.05
CA GLU A 46 6.51 -6.72 -6.36
C GLU A 46 6.12 -5.24 -6.44
N ASP A 47 6.17 -4.57 -5.29
CA ASP A 47 5.82 -3.16 -5.17
C ASP A 47 7.04 -2.28 -5.49
N TYR A 48 6.82 -1.00 -5.78
CA TYR A 48 7.92 -0.06 -6.08
C TYR A 48 8.99 -0.01 -4.98
N THR A 49 8.58 -0.13 -3.71
CA THR A 49 9.51 -0.19 -2.57
C THR A 49 10.53 -1.34 -2.63
N THR A 50 10.38 -2.28 -3.56
CA THR A 50 11.32 -3.40 -3.80
C THR A 50 12.25 -3.16 -5.00
N HIS A 51 11.81 -2.49 -6.08
CA HIS A 51 12.61 -2.36 -7.33
C HIS A 51 13.09 -0.94 -7.66
N ASN A 52 12.47 0.08 -7.08
CA ASN A 52 12.71 1.50 -7.44
C ASN A 52 12.60 1.76 -8.96
N ASP A 53 11.71 1.05 -9.65
CA ASP A 53 11.45 1.21 -11.09
C ASP A 53 10.35 2.25 -11.32
N ASP A 54 10.74 3.40 -11.84
CA ASP A 54 9.86 4.55 -12.09
C ASP A 54 8.79 4.28 -13.15
N GLU A 55 9.08 3.42 -14.13
CA GLU A 55 8.12 3.09 -15.18
C GLU A 55 7.00 2.20 -14.61
N ARG A 56 7.35 1.21 -13.77
CA ARG A 56 6.38 0.41 -13.01
C ARG A 56 5.53 1.28 -12.10
N LYS A 57 6.14 2.26 -11.42
CA LYS A 57 5.43 3.23 -10.58
C LYS A 57 4.46 4.07 -11.39
N ARG A 58 4.88 4.58 -12.54
CA ARG A 58 4.02 5.33 -13.47
C ARG A 58 2.83 4.48 -13.93
N ARG A 59 3.07 3.24 -14.41
CA ARG A 59 1.98 2.32 -14.84
C ARG A 59 1.02 1.99 -13.71
N TYR A 60 1.52 1.78 -12.49
CA TYR A 60 0.68 1.56 -11.32
C TYR A 60 -0.24 2.76 -11.04
N LYS A 61 0.33 3.97 -11.04
CA LYS A 61 -0.42 5.21 -10.77
C LYS A 61 -1.50 5.45 -11.82
N LEU A 62 -1.17 5.29 -13.10
CA LEU A 62 -2.13 5.42 -14.21
C LEU A 62 -3.30 4.43 -14.05
N ARG A 63 -3.02 3.16 -13.76
CA ARG A 63 -4.07 2.14 -13.56
C ARG A 63 -5.01 2.45 -12.40
N HIS A 64 -4.53 3.14 -11.37
CA HIS A 64 -5.31 3.44 -10.16
C HIS A 64 -5.71 4.91 -10.03
N GLU A 65 -5.53 5.73 -11.07
CA GLU A 65 -5.71 7.17 -11.02
C GLU A 65 -7.09 7.57 -10.48
N LYS A 66 -8.15 6.85 -10.91
CA LYS A 66 -9.54 7.05 -10.48
C LYS A 66 -9.75 6.99 -8.96
N HIS A 67 -8.95 6.18 -8.26
CA HIS A 67 -9.18 5.88 -6.83
C HIS A 67 -8.01 6.28 -5.93
N ARG A 68 -6.78 6.38 -6.43
CA ARG A 68 -5.59 6.63 -5.59
C ARG A 68 -5.55 7.99 -4.92
N HIS A 69 -6.37 8.94 -5.38
CA HIS A 69 -6.54 10.25 -4.74
C HIS A 69 -7.69 10.31 -3.73
N ARG A 70 -8.54 9.28 -3.71
CA ARG A 70 -9.70 9.20 -2.81
C ARG A 70 -9.27 8.58 -1.48
N VAL A 71 -9.10 9.43 -0.46
CA VAL A 71 -8.71 9.03 0.90
C VAL A 71 -9.59 7.89 1.41
N GLY A 72 -8.98 6.90 2.05
CA GLY A 72 -9.68 5.75 2.63
C GLY A 72 -9.87 4.57 1.67
N THR A 73 -9.62 4.74 0.36
CA THR A 73 -9.67 3.61 -0.57
C THR A 73 -8.41 2.72 -0.45
N PRO A 74 -8.50 1.42 -0.78
CA PRO A 74 -7.31 0.56 -0.84
C PRO A 74 -6.25 1.08 -1.81
N SER A 75 -6.65 1.67 -2.94
CA SER A 75 -5.74 2.25 -3.92
C SER A 75 -5.00 3.48 -3.38
N TYR A 76 -5.67 4.32 -2.60
CA TYR A 76 -5.04 5.44 -1.91
C TYR A 76 -3.96 4.96 -0.93
N TYR A 77 -4.30 4.01 -0.06
CA TYR A 77 -3.32 3.49 0.90
C TYR A 77 -2.15 2.80 0.19
N ALA A 78 -2.43 1.99 -0.84
CA ALA A 78 -1.38 1.35 -1.60
C ALA A 78 -0.45 2.38 -2.29
N ASP A 79 -0.99 3.42 -2.93
CA ASP A 79 -0.18 4.48 -3.56
C ASP A 79 0.73 5.18 -2.55
N LYS A 80 0.18 5.57 -1.39
CA LYS A 80 0.90 6.34 -0.37
C LYS A 80 1.79 5.53 0.55
N ILE A 81 1.63 4.20 0.60
CA ILE A 81 2.41 3.33 1.50
C ILE A 81 3.42 2.48 0.73
N LEU A 82 3.01 1.89 -0.40
CA LEU A 82 3.78 0.89 -1.16
C LEU A 82 4.38 1.43 -2.47
N TRP A 83 3.87 2.54 -3.00
CA TRP A 83 4.28 3.12 -4.29
C TRP A 83 4.87 4.53 -4.18
N THR A 84 5.55 4.79 -3.06
CA THR A 84 6.30 6.04 -2.77
C THR A 84 7.78 5.92 -3.06
#